data_AF-A0A6B3CNL2-F1
#
_entry.id   AF-A0A6B3CNL2-F1
#
_cell.length_a   1.000
_cell.length_b   1.000
_cell.length_c   1.000
_cell.angle_alpha   90.00
_cell.angle_beta   90.00
_cell.angle_gamma   90.00
#
_symmetry.space_group_name_H-M   'P 1'
#
loop_
_entity.id
_entity.type
_entity.pdbx_description
1 polymer ?
#
loop_
_entity_poly.entity_id
_entity_poly.type
_entity_poly.pdbx_seq_one_letter_code
_entity_poly.pdbx_strand_id
1 'polypeptide(L)'
;VATADTADAVLAAIDAHEPDVAILDVRMPPTHTDEGVRAAVEARRRRPGLAVLVLSAYVEQSFATDLLTGGVGGLGYLLKERVGR
;
A
#
# COMPACT_ATOMS: atom_id res chain seq x y z
N VAL A 1 -11.16 4.49 11.58
CA VAL A 1 -9.79 4.63 11.05
C VAL A 1 -8.87 3.85 11.96
N ALA A 2 -7.97 3.04 11.40
CA ALA A 2 -6.95 2.28 12.12
C ALA A 2 -5.55 2.63 11.56
N THR A 3 -4.51 2.49 12.38
CA THR A 3 -3.12 2.78 12.00
C THR A 3 -2.22 1.60 12.36
N ALA A 4 -1.22 1.34 11.54
CA ALA A 4 -0.27 0.26 11.73
C ALA A 4 1.11 0.68 11.23
N ASP A 5 2.16 0.28 11.95
CA ASP A 5 3.54 0.72 11.69
C ASP A 5 4.36 -0.31 10.90
N THR A 6 3.79 -1.48 10.58
CA THR A 6 4.49 -2.57 9.86
C THR A 6 3.58 -3.22 8.83
N ALA A 7 4.16 -3.86 7.82
CA ALA A 7 3.42 -4.61 6.80
C ALA A 7 2.50 -5.68 7.41
N ASP A 8 2.98 -6.45 8.39
CA ASP A 8 2.19 -7.49 9.02
C ASP A 8 1.02 -6.92 9.83
N ALA A 9 1.25 -5.82 10.56
CA ALA A 9 0.20 -5.14 11.31
C ALA A 9 -0.85 -4.51 10.38
N VAL A 10 -0.44 -4.01 9.20
CA VAL A 10 -1.35 -3.54 8.15
C VAL A 10 -2.26 -4.68 7.69
N LEU A 11 -1.68 -5.84 7.36
CA LEU A 11 -2.46 -6.98 6.88
C LEU A 11 -3.44 -7.47 7.94
N ALA A 12 -2.99 -7.58 9.20
CA ALA A 12 -3.86 -7.93 10.32
C ALA A 12 -5.01 -6.92 10.51
N ALA A 13 -4.73 -5.62 10.39
CA ALA A 13 -5.76 -4.58 10.50
C ALA A 13 -6.77 -4.62 9.35
N ILE A 14 -6.33 -4.93 8.13
CA ILE A 14 -7.21 -5.11 6.97
C ILE A 14 -8.13 -6.31 7.17
N ASP A 15 -7.57 -7.44 7.62
CA ASP A 15 -8.34 -8.66 7.88
C ASP A 15 -9.35 -8.46 9.03
N ALA A 16 -9.01 -7.67 10.05
CA ALA A 16 -9.87 -7.43 11.21
C ALA A 16 -10.96 -6.36 10.98
N HIS A 17 -10.64 -5.30 10.21
CA HIS A 17 -11.52 -4.14 10.08
C HIS A 17 -12.19 -4.02 8.73
N GLU A 18 -11.79 -4.85 7.77
CA GLU A 18 -12.48 -4.94 6.50
C GLU A 18 -12.67 -3.57 5.80
N PRO A 19 -11.62 -2.72 5.69
CA PRO A 19 -11.76 -1.36 5.15
C PRO A 19 -11.99 -1.34 3.64
N ASP A 20 -12.68 -0.33 3.12
CA ASP A 20 -12.82 -0.11 1.68
C ASP A 20 -11.53 0.45 1.04
N VAL A 21 -10.73 1.18 1.83
CA VAL A 21 -9.50 1.86 1.38
C VAL A 21 -8.36 1.65 2.37
N ALA A 22 -7.16 1.36 1.87
CA ALA A 22 -5.91 1.37 2.62
C ALA A 22 -4.93 2.38 2.01
N ILE A 23 -4.27 3.17 2.87
CA ILE A 23 -3.19 4.08 2.47
C ILE A 23 -1.90 3.59 3.12
N LEU A 24 -0.91 3.26 2.31
CA LEU A 24 0.31 2.61 2.76
C LEU A 24 1.54 3.40 2.34
N ASP A 25 2.54 3.47 3.21
CA ASP A 25 3.87 3.96 2.87
C ASP A 25 4.66 2.86 2.16
N VAL A 26 5.42 3.16 1.11
CA VAL A 26 6.35 2.18 0.48
C VAL A 26 7.36 1.66 1.50
N ARG A 27 7.92 2.57 2.29
CA ARG A 27 9.10 2.34 3.12
C ARG A 27 8.63 2.12 4.55
N MET A 28 8.41 0.86 4.93
CA MET A 28 8.02 0.47 6.29
C MET A 28 9.12 -0.38 6.94
N PRO A 29 9.17 -0.48 8.28
CA PRO A 29 10.02 -1.46 8.95
C PRO A 29 9.82 -2.90 8.42
N PRO A 30 10.85 -3.76 8.53
CA PRO A 30 12.14 -3.49 9.19
C PRO A 30 13.20 -2.86 8.29
N THR A 31 13.21 -3.15 7.00
CA THR A 31 14.30 -2.74 6.09
C THR A 31 14.06 -1.38 5.45
N HIS A 32 12.81 -0.89 5.46
CA HIS A 32 12.43 0.36 4.82
C HIS A 32 12.83 0.34 3.34
N THR A 33 12.42 -0.70 2.63
CA THR A 33 12.62 -0.87 1.18
C THR A 33 11.31 -0.84 0.41
N ASP A 34 10.56 -1.93 0.46
CA ASP A 34 9.44 -2.22 -0.43
C ASP A 34 8.31 -2.94 0.33
N GLU A 35 8.38 -2.98 1.66
CA GLU A 35 7.41 -3.66 2.51
C GLU A 35 5.98 -3.17 2.28
N GLY A 36 5.80 -1.87 2.00
CA GLY A 36 4.49 -1.28 1.68
C GLY A 36 3.91 -1.76 0.38
N VAL A 37 4.76 -1.92 -0.63
CA VAL A 37 4.37 -2.41 -1.95
C VAL A 37 3.97 -3.88 -1.83
N ARG A 38 4.78 -4.67 -1.13
CA ARG A 38 4.48 -6.09 -0.88
C ARG A 38 3.20 -6.26 -0.06
N ALA A 39 3.00 -5.44 0.98
CA ALA A 39 1.77 -5.42 1.77
C ALA A 39 0.55 -5.04 0.92
N ALA A 40 0.67 -4.04 0.05
CA ALA A 40 -0.40 -3.62 -0.86
C ALA A 40 -0.81 -4.75 -1.83
N VAL A 41 0.16 -5.43 -2.45
CA VAL A 41 -0.09 -6.55 -3.35
C VAL A 41 -0.79 -7.70 -2.60
N GLU A 42 -0.27 -8.05 -1.42
CA GLU A 42 -0.84 -9.12 -0.61
C GLU A 42 -2.25 -8.78 -0.09
N ALA A 43 -2.48 -7.54 0.34
CA ALA A 43 -3.78 -7.07 0.78
C ALA A 43 -4.83 -7.18 -0.33
N ARG A 44 -4.48 -6.78 -1.57
CA ARG A 44 -5.37 -6.93 -2.72
C ARG A 44 -5.61 -8.40 -3.08
N ARG A 45 -4.60 -9.26 -2.92
CA ARG A 45 -4.75 -10.71 -3.12
C ARG A 45 -5.76 -11.31 -2.14
N ARG A 46 -5.71 -10.89 -0.87
CA ARG A 46 -6.65 -11.32 0.18
C ARG A 46 -8.04 -10.72 0.00
N ARG A 47 -8.11 -9.48 -0.48
CA ARG A 47 -9.35 -8.71 -0.61
C ARG A 47 -9.42 -7.98 -1.96
N PRO A 48 -9.90 -8.65 -3.03
CA PRO A 48 -9.90 -8.10 -4.38
C PRO A 48 -10.65 -6.78 -4.57
N GLY A 49 -11.60 -6.45 -3.67
CA GLY A 49 -12.35 -5.19 -3.68
C GLY A 49 -11.69 -4.03 -2.93
N LEU A 50 -10.56 -4.26 -2.25
CA LEU A 50 -9.87 -3.22 -1.49
C LEU A 50 -9.20 -2.20 -2.42
N ALA A 51 -9.51 -0.92 -2.24
CA ALA A 51 -8.75 0.16 -2.86
C ALA A 51 -7.46 0.43 -2.06
N VAL A 52 -6.34 0.59 -2.74
CA VAL A 52 -5.03 0.84 -2.13
C VAL A 52 -4.36 2.06 -2.74
N LEU A 53 -3.93 2.99 -1.90
CA LEU A 53 -3.06 4.11 -2.28
C LEU A 53 -1.69 3.92 -1.63
N VAL A 54 -0.65 3.83 -2.44
CA VAL A 54 0.74 3.74 -1.96
C VAL A 54 1.41 5.11 -2.04
N LEU A 55 1.98 5.57 -0.93
CA LEU A 55 2.71 6.82 -0.80
C LEU A 55 4.22 6.58 -0.81
N SER A 56 4.93 7.26 -1.70
CA SER A 56 6.39 7.13 -1.81
C SER A 56 7.12 8.44 -1.60
N ALA A 57 8.30 8.39 -0.97
CA ALA A 57 9.19 9.55 -0.89
C ALA A 57 9.89 9.86 -2.23
N TYR A 58 10.09 8.85 -3.10
CA TYR A 58 10.80 8.99 -4.38
C TYR A 58 10.13 8.18 -5.49
N VAL A 59 10.36 8.54 -6.75
CA VAL A 59 9.83 7.79 -7.90
C VAL A 59 10.69 6.55 -8.13
N GLU A 60 10.15 5.37 -7.84
CA GLU A 60 10.74 4.10 -8.27
C GLU A 60 9.79 3.41 -9.26
N GLN A 61 10.21 3.30 -10.52
CA GLN A 61 9.40 2.77 -11.62
C GLN A 61 9.06 1.27 -11.46
N SER A 62 9.92 0.52 -10.77
CA SER A 62 9.74 -0.91 -10.51
C SER A 62 8.45 -1.19 -9.74
N PHE A 63 8.19 -0.45 -8.66
CA PHE A 63 7.05 -0.70 -7.78
C PHE A 63 5.70 -0.38 -8.40
N ALA A 64 5.65 0.65 -9.26
CA ALA A 64 4.43 1.00 -9.97
C ALA A 64 3.98 -0.17 -10.87
N THR A 65 4.94 -0.87 -11.48
CA THR A 65 4.64 -2.01 -12.38
C THR A 65 4.08 -3.22 -11.61
N ASP A 66 4.65 -3.54 -10.45
CA ASP A 66 4.18 -4.65 -9.59
C ASP A 66 2.78 -4.39 -9.03
N LEU A 67 2.46 -3.13 -8.72
CA LEU A 67 1.13 -2.74 -8.26
C LEU A 67 0.11 -2.81 -9.42
N LEU A 68 0.47 -2.27 -10.59
CA LEU A 68 -0.43 -2.16 -11.75
C LEU A 68 -0.74 -3.51 -12.44
N THR A 69 0.11 -4.53 -12.26
CA THR A 69 -0.12 -5.87 -12.83
C THR A 69 -1.26 -6.65 -12.15
N GLY A 70 -1.71 -6.23 -10.96
CA GLY A 70 -2.80 -6.86 -10.20
C GLY A 70 -4.24 -6.47 -10.60
N GLY A 71 -4.44 -5.69 -11.66
CA GLY A 71 -5.76 -5.29 -12.17
C GLY A 71 -6.13 -3.82 -11.93
N VAL A 72 -7.07 -3.32 -12.75
CA VAL A 72 -7.17 -1.91 -13.17
C VAL A 72 -8.04 -0.99 -12.27
N GLY A 73 -8.57 -1.49 -11.15
CA GLY A 73 -9.47 -0.71 -10.28
C GLY A 73 -8.92 -0.48 -8.87
N GLY A 74 -9.10 0.74 -8.34
CA GLY A 74 -8.87 1.05 -6.92
C GLY A 74 -7.41 1.20 -6.49
N LEU A 75 -6.46 1.27 -7.42
CA LEU A 75 -5.04 1.39 -7.10
C LEU A 75 -4.49 2.76 -7.49
N GLY A 76 -3.79 3.41 -6.55
CA GLY A 76 -3.05 4.65 -6.79
C GLY A 76 -1.63 4.58 -6.24
N TYR A 77 -0.72 5.30 -6.89
CA TYR A 77 0.63 5.55 -6.39
C TYR A 77 0.89 7.05 -6.42
N LEU A 78 1.38 7.61 -5.31
CA LEU A 78 1.54 9.05 -5.18
C LEU A 78 2.81 9.40 -4.41
N LEU A 79 3.47 10.48 -4.83
CA LEU A 79 4.66 10.99 -4.13
C LEU A 79 4.25 11.83 -2.92
N LYS A 80 4.83 11.57 -1.76
CA LYS A 80 4.57 12.29 -0.50
C LYS A 80 4.70 13.80 -0.65
N GLU A 81 5.67 14.26 -1.45
CA GLU A 81 5.86 15.68 -1.75
C GLU A 81 4.65 16.35 -2.43
N ARG A 82 3.76 15.56 -3.06
CA ARG A 82 2.55 16.06 -3.73
C ARG A 82 1.31 16.12 -2.82
N VAL A 83 1.34 15.53 -1.62
CA VAL A 83 0.21 15.57 -0.65
C VAL A 83 0.32 16.76 0.29
N GLY A 84 1.55 17.17 0.63
CA GLY A 84 1.82 18.18 1.65
C GLY A 84 1.87 19.63 1.15
N ARG A 85 1.32 19.92 -0.03
CA ARG A 85 1.30 21.27 -0.63
C ARG A 85 -0.11 21.84 -0.66
#